data_AF-A0A3S0Z1N6-F1
#
_entry.id   AF-A0A3S0Z1N6-F1
#
_cell.length_a   1.000
_cell.length_b   1.000
_cell.length_c   1.000
_cell.angle_alpha   90.00
_cell.angle_beta   90.00
_cell.angle_gamma   90.00
#
_symmetry.space_group_name_H-M   'P 1'
#
loop_
_entity.id
_entity.type
_entity.pdbx_description
1 polymer ?
#
loop_
_entity_poly.entity_id
_entity_poly.type
_entity_poly.pdbx_seq_one_letter_code
_entity_poly.pdbx_strand_id
1 'polypeptide(L)'
;MFWFILILIVLFVGWIYETTHKSEAEKRNEQPGLGKNPVSSLPSPEESLKINESRRKLLEEIDKIEEEAKIEEEAKSDEASTAIIHESKKVVPESEKVDLVDESINNLALELKKKVESRAVPYLVHFTQAYNIPNIISQGLLTRSMLEESGSAFVYNDALRLDGIKKSISLSVGFPNYKMFYKYRCNNPGVTWVILVIDKSILWEKNCLFCKHNAADKRMISQNKITLATSAAFESMYGDLDGVNRDVDSMFTYDPTDPQAEILCLDNIPYDKINAYIFDSYGAKKEFDHYYPGKNSYVDSGFFSSREYSRKRRIA
;
A
#
# COMPACT_ATOMS: atom_id res chain seq x y z
N MET A 1 69.96 11.75 -13.56
CA MET A 1 69.07 11.22 -12.50
C MET A 1 67.74 11.96 -12.41
N PHE A 2 67.71 13.31 -12.40
CA PHE A 2 66.47 14.10 -12.32
C PHE A 2 65.45 13.88 -13.46
N TRP A 3 65.91 13.69 -14.70
CA TRP A 3 65.01 13.45 -15.85
C TRP A 3 64.26 12.10 -15.78
N PHE A 4 64.87 11.07 -15.20
CA PHE A 4 64.21 9.77 -15.01
C PHE A 4 63.08 9.84 -13.97
N ILE A 5 63.27 10.64 -12.91
CA ILE A 5 62.25 10.84 -11.88
C ILE A 5 61.05 11.61 -12.45
N LEU A 6 61.30 12.62 -13.30
CA LEU A 6 60.22 13.37 -13.95
C LEU A 6 59.38 12.48 -14.88
N ILE A 7 60.01 11.60 -15.66
CA ILE A 7 59.31 10.65 -16.54
C ILE A 7 58.48 9.66 -15.72
N LEU A 8 59.01 9.14 -14.61
CA LEU A 8 58.27 8.24 -13.74
C LEU A 8 57.06 8.92 -13.08
N ILE A 9 57.18 10.20 -12.69
CA ILE A 9 56.06 10.97 -12.14
C ILE A 9 54.98 11.19 -13.22
N VAL A 10 55.36 11.55 -14.45
CA VAL A 10 54.39 11.75 -15.54
C VAL A 10 53.67 10.44 -15.89
N LEU A 11 54.40 9.32 -15.93
CA LEU A 11 53.80 8.00 -16.16
C LEU A 11 52.89 7.57 -14.99
N PHE A 12 53.27 7.88 -13.75
CA PHE A 12 52.46 7.56 -12.57
C PHE A 12 51.19 8.41 -12.48
N VAL A 13 51.28 9.71 -12.79
CA VAL A 13 50.11 10.60 -12.88
C VAL A 13 49.20 10.21 -14.04
N GLY A 14 49.77 9.84 -15.19
CA GLY A 14 49.01 9.30 -16.33
C GLY A 14 48.28 7.99 -15.97
N TRP A 15 48.97 7.08 -15.27
CA TRP A 15 48.38 5.83 -14.81
C TRP A 15 47.30 6.02 -13.73
N ILE A 16 47.48 6.96 -12.80
CA ILE A 16 46.44 7.35 -11.84
C ILE A 16 45.24 7.95 -12.58
N TYR A 17 45.47 8.86 -13.52
CA TYR A 17 44.40 9.50 -14.29
C TYR A 17 43.59 8.48 -15.10
N GLU A 18 44.28 7.54 -15.77
CA GLU A 18 43.65 6.47 -16.54
C GLU A 18 42.91 5.47 -15.64
N THR A 19 43.44 5.11 -14.47
CA THR A 19 42.74 4.23 -13.52
C THR A 19 41.52 4.89 -12.89
N THR A 20 41.57 6.18 -12.57
CA THR A 20 40.40 6.93 -12.06
C THR A 20 39.31 7.10 -13.12
N HIS A 21 39.65 7.41 -14.37
CA HIS A 21 38.64 7.60 -15.41
C HIS A 21 38.12 6.31 -16.03
N LYS A 22 38.90 5.22 -16.01
CA LYS A 22 38.38 3.89 -16.35
C LYS A 22 37.38 3.39 -15.29
N SER A 23 37.65 3.67 -14.00
CA SER A 23 36.68 3.45 -12.91
C SER A 23 35.41 4.30 -13.05
N GLU A 24 35.48 5.52 -13.58
CA GLU A 24 34.29 6.37 -13.75
C GLU A 24 33.49 6.04 -15.03
N ALA A 25 34.16 5.61 -16.09
CA ALA A 25 33.52 5.14 -17.32
C ALA A 25 32.79 3.80 -17.12
N GLU A 26 33.34 2.89 -16.30
CA GLU A 26 32.67 1.64 -15.92
C GLU A 26 31.53 1.88 -14.91
N LYS A 27 31.65 2.87 -14.00
CA LYS A 27 30.57 3.26 -13.06
C LYS A 27 29.42 4.05 -13.69
N ARG A 28 29.61 4.65 -14.87
CA ARG A 28 28.53 5.35 -15.62
C ARG A 28 27.68 4.43 -16.51
N ASN A 29 28.12 3.20 -16.75
CA ASN A 29 27.38 2.22 -17.57
C ASN A 29 26.68 1.12 -16.76
N GLU A 30 26.72 1.19 -15.43
CA GLU A 30 25.90 0.36 -14.54
C GLU A 30 24.90 1.24 -13.76
N GLN A 31 23.98 1.89 -14.48
CA GLN A 31 22.65 2.04 -13.90
C GLN A 31 22.03 0.64 -13.90
N PRO A 32 21.64 0.06 -12.76
CA PRO A 32 20.84 -1.14 -12.79
C PRO A 32 19.55 -0.77 -13.52
N GLY A 33 19.41 -1.27 -14.74
CA GLY A 33 18.19 -1.15 -15.50
C GLY A 33 17.06 -1.55 -14.58
N LEU A 34 16.13 -0.63 -14.38
CA LEU A 34 14.85 -0.90 -13.75
C LEU A 34 14.33 -2.15 -14.47
N GLY A 35 14.41 -3.29 -13.79
CA GLY A 35 13.94 -4.55 -14.32
C GLY A 35 12.54 -4.26 -14.83
N LYS A 36 12.30 -4.54 -16.10
CA LYS A 36 10.95 -4.45 -16.65
C LYS A 36 10.11 -5.38 -15.79
N ASN A 37 9.43 -4.81 -14.79
CA ASN A 37 8.36 -5.50 -14.10
C ASN A 37 7.46 -6.05 -15.22
N PRO A 38 6.98 -7.30 -15.13
CA PRO A 38 5.98 -7.75 -16.07
C PRO A 38 4.88 -6.69 -16.04
N VAL A 39 4.63 -6.06 -17.19
CA VAL A 39 3.52 -5.13 -17.32
C VAL A 39 2.32 -5.92 -16.85
N SER A 40 1.77 -5.58 -15.68
CA SER A 40 0.58 -6.25 -15.19
C SER A 40 -0.50 -5.90 -16.22
N SER A 41 -0.79 -6.89 -17.06
CA SER A 41 -1.91 -6.82 -17.98
C SER A 41 -3.15 -6.61 -17.14
N LEU A 42 -4.10 -5.82 -17.64
CA LEU A 42 -5.42 -5.80 -17.03
C LEU A 42 -5.89 -7.25 -16.86
N PRO A 43 -6.57 -7.58 -15.74
CA PRO A 43 -7.14 -8.90 -15.57
C PRO A 43 -7.96 -9.27 -16.80
N SER A 44 -7.93 -10.53 -17.18
CA SER A 44 -8.74 -11.00 -18.31
C SER A 44 -10.24 -10.70 -18.06
N PRO A 45 -11.08 -10.64 -19.09
CA PRO A 45 -12.52 -10.41 -18.90
C PRO A 45 -13.15 -11.41 -17.91
N GLU A 46 -12.73 -12.68 -17.94
CA GLU A 46 -13.20 -13.70 -17.00
C GLU A 46 -12.72 -13.48 -15.55
N GLU A 47 -11.46 -13.08 -15.36
CA GLU A 47 -10.93 -12.74 -14.03
C GLU A 47 -11.59 -11.49 -13.47
N SER A 48 -11.80 -10.48 -14.32
CA SER A 48 -12.49 -9.25 -14.00
C SER A 48 -13.92 -9.56 -13.55
N LEU A 49 -14.66 -10.39 -14.30
CA LEU A 49 -16.02 -10.81 -13.95
C LEU A 49 -16.07 -11.51 -12.58
N LYS A 50 -15.13 -12.42 -12.30
CA LYS A 50 -15.05 -13.08 -10.98
C LYS A 50 -14.75 -12.10 -9.84
N ILE A 51 -13.81 -11.18 -10.05
CA ILE A 51 -13.50 -10.11 -9.10
C ILE A 51 -14.74 -9.24 -8.86
N ASN A 52 -15.50 -8.94 -9.91
CA ASN A 52 -16.69 -8.08 -9.89
C ASN A 52 -17.88 -8.72 -9.17
N GLU A 53 -18.15 -10.01 -9.41
CA GLU A 53 -19.16 -10.74 -8.65
C GLU A 53 -18.78 -10.85 -7.19
N SER A 54 -17.51 -11.12 -6.90
CA SER A 54 -16.98 -11.17 -5.53
C SER A 54 -17.08 -9.81 -4.85
N ARG A 55 -16.81 -8.73 -5.59
CA ARG A 55 -16.95 -7.34 -5.13
C ARG A 55 -18.38 -7.01 -4.77
N ARG A 56 -19.34 -7.36 -5.63
CA ARG A 56 -20.76 -7.10 -5.39
C ARG A 56 -21.24 -7.82 -4.14
N LYS A 57 -20.95 -9.13 -4.03
CA LYS A 57 -21.30 -9.93 -2.84
C LYS A 57 -20.66 -9.40 -1.56
N LEU A 58 -19.39 -9.00 -1.63
CA LEU A 58 -18.68 -8.48 -0.47
C LEU A 58 -19.24 -7.13 -0.02
N LEU A 59 -19.55 -6.24 -0.96
CA LEU A 59 -20.18 -4.96 -0.64
C LEU A 59 -21.60 -5.14 -0.09
N GLU A 60 -22.37 -6.08 -0.63
CA GLU A 60 -23.70 -6.45 -0.10
C GLU A 60 -23.59 -7.07 1.31
N GLU A 61 -22.60 -7.92 1.58
CA GLU A 61 -22.32 -8.45 2.92
C GLU A 61 -21.92 -7.35 3.91
N ILE A 62 -21.06 -6.42 3.49
CA ILE A 62 -20.63 -5.29 4.32
C ILE A 62 -21.81 -4.38 4.64
N ASP A 63 -22.63 -4.03 3.64
CA ASP A 63 -23.83 -3.20 3.82
C ASP A 63 -24.83 -3.87 4.78
N LYS A 64 -24.99 -5.20 4.68
CA LYS A 64 -25.83 -5.98 5.60
C LYS A 64 -25.29 -5.98 7.03
N ILE A 65 -23.98 -6.15 7.21
CA ILE A 65 -23.34 -6.07 8.53
C ILE A 65 -23.49 -4.66 9.12
N GLU A 66 -23.41 -3.62 8.29
CA GLU A 66 -23.65 -2.23 8.73
C GLU A 66 -25.11 -1.99 9.12
N GLU A 67 -26.09 -2.52 8.37
CA GLU A 67 -27.50 -2.48 8.76
C GLU A 67 -27.72 -3.23 10.08
N GLU A 68 -27.17 -4.44 10.25
CA GLU A 68 -27.28 -5.22 11.49
C GLU A 68 -26.63 -4.50 12.67
N ALA A 69 -25.46 -3.89 12.49
CA ALA A 69 -24.78 -3.12 13.53
C ALA A 69 -25.53 -1.84 13.90
N LYS A 70 -26.14 -1.14 12.93
CA LYS A 70 -27.01 0.02 13.18
C LYS A 70 -28.27 -0.38 13.95
N ILE A 71 -28.92 -1.48 13.55
CA ILE A 71 -30.08 -2.02 14.28
C ILE A 71 -29.70 -2.39 15.71
N GLU A 72 -28.50 -2.93 15.95
CA GLU A 72 -28.04 -3.29 17.28
C GLU A 72 -27.63 -2.07 18.13
N GLU A 73 -27.14 -1.00 17.52
CA GLU A 73 -26.84 0.28 18.16
C GLU A 73 -28.13 1.07 18.47
N GLU A 74 -29.10 1.09 17.54
CA GLU A 74 -30.44 1.63 17.73
C GLU A 74 -31.22 0.83 18.80
N ALA A 75 -31.14 -0.51 18.79
CA ALA A 75 -31.74 -1.34 19.84
C ALA A 75 -31.13 -1.10 21.24
N LYS A 76 -29.86 -0.65 21.31
CA LYS A 76 -29.21 -0.23 22.57
C LYS A 76 -29.56 1.21 22.96
N SER A 77 -29.98 2.07 22.03
CA SER A 77 -30.52 3.41 22.33
C SER A 77 -32.02 3.40 22.63
N ASP A 78 -32.75 2.39 22.13
CA ASP A 78 -34.22 2.34 22.12
C ASP A 78 -34.85 1.63 23.34
N GLU A 79 -34.06 1.24 24.36
CA GLU A 79 -34.60 1.10 25.72
C GLU A 79 -35.13 2.46 26.27
N ALA A 80 -34.92 3.57 25.53
CA ALA A 80 -35.59 4.84 25.73
C ALA A 80 -36.37 5.29 24.48
N SER A 81 -37.58 4.75 24.32
CA SER A 81 -38.76 5.34 23.62
C SER A 81 -39.11 4.83 22.21
N THR A 82 -40.42 4.68 22.00
CA THR A 82 -41.11 3.91 20.96
C THR A 82 -41.37 4.66 19.63
N ALA A 83 -41.38 3.91 18.51
CA ALA A 83 -42.35 3.93 17.37
C ALA A 83 -41.90 4.28 15.93
N ILE A 84 -41.94 3.24 15.05
CA ILE A 84 -42.52 3.13 13.66
C ILE A 84 -41.87 3.92 12.48
N ILE A 85 -41.56 3.22 11.37
CA ILE A 85 -42.17 3.35 10.01
C ILE A 85 -41.64 2.25 9.05
N HIS A 86 -42.58 1.55 8.41
CA HIS A 86 -42.44 0.67 7.26
C HIS A 86 -42.81 1.48 6.01
N GLU A 87 -42.14 1.33 4.85
CA GLU A 87 -42.79 1.06 3.54
C GLU A 87 -41.82 0.95 2.32
N SER A 88 -41.90 -0.22 1.66
CA SER A 88 -41.85 -0.55 0.21
C SER A 88 -40.66 -0.22 -0.73
N LYS A 89 -39.95 -1.30 -1.12
CA LYS A 89 -39.12 -1.43 -2.33
C LYS A 89 -39.98 -1.62 -3.60
N LYS A 90 -39.67 -0.91 -4.68
CA LYS A 90 -40.21 -1.15 -6.03
C LYS A 90 -39.20 -2.00 -6.83
N VAL A 91 -39.62 -3.21 -7.21
CA VAL A 91 -38.81 -4.19 -7.93
C VAL A 91 -38.79 -3.88 -9.43
N VAL A 92 -37.58 -3.77 -10.01
CA VAL A 92 -37.32 -3.70 -11.46
C VAL A 92 -36.74 -5.05 -11.89
N PRO A 93 -37.21 -5.66 -13.01
CA PRO A 93 -36.95 -7.05 -13.36
C PRO A 93 -35.48 -7.37 -13.64
N GLU A 94 -35.13 -8.63 -13.37
CA GLU A 94 -33.78 -9.14 -13.09
C GLU A 94 -32.95 -9.49 -14.35
N SER A 95 -33.57 -9.53 -15.53
CA SER A 95 -32.92 -9.98 -16.77
C SER A 95 -32.21 -8.86 -17.57
N GLU A 96 -32.44 -7.59 -17.26
CA GLU A 96 -31.79 -6.43 -17.92
C GLU A 96 -30.58 -5.87 -17.14
N LYS A 97 -30.30 -6.41 -15.94
CA LYS A 97 -29.24 -5.91 -15.04
C LYS A 97 -27.85 -6.52 -15.30
N VAL A 98 -27.75 -7.62 -16.03
CA VAL A 98 -26.48 -8.39 -16.12
C VAL A 98 -25.53 -7.77 -17.14
N ASP A 99 -26.02 -7.32 -18.30
CA ASP A 99 -25.16 -6.79 -19.38
C ASP A 99 -24.69 -5.34 -19.13
N LEU A 100 -25.52 -4.50 -18.48
CA LEU A 100 -25.18 -3.10 -18.17
C LEU A 100 -24.20 -2.96 -16.99
N VAL A 101 -24.12 -3.97 -16.12
CA VAL A 101 -23.25 -3.96 -14.94
C VAL A 101 -21.82 -4.37 -15.31
N ASP A 102 -21.64 -5.26 -16.29
CA ASP A 102 -20.32 -5.72 -16.72
C ASP A 102 -19.52 -4.62 -17.47
N GLU A 103 -20.21 -3.77 -18.24
CA GLU A 103 -19.59 -2.59 -18.88
C GLU A 103 -19.22 -1.50 -17.85
N SER A 104 -20.08 -1.26 -16.86
CA SER A 104 -19.87 -0.30 -15.76
C SER A 104 -18.67 -0.65 -14.85
N ILE A 105 -18.38 -1.93 -14.62
CA ILE A 105 -17.31 -2.34 -13.69
C ILE A 105 -15.95 -2.50 -14.37
N ASN A 106 -15.90 -3.00 -15.62
CA ASN A 106 -14.68 -2.92 -16.42
C ASN A 106 -14.23 -1.45 -16.60
N ASN A 107 -15.19 -0.52 -16.62
CA ASN A 107 -14.91 0.91 -16.55
C ASN A 107 -14.25 1.34 -15.24
N LEU A 108 -14.62 0.79 -14.07
CA LEU A 108 -14.05 1.19 -12.78
C LEU A 108 -12.58 0.78 -12.61
N ALA A 109 -12.23 -0.47 -12.91
CA ALA A 109 -10.84 -0.94 -12.83
C ALA A 109 -9.94 -0.16 -13.79
N LEU A 110 -10.43 0.09 -15.01
CA LEU A 110 -9.74 0.90 -16.00
C LEU A 110 -9.61 2.37 -15.57
N GLU A 111 -10.65 2.96 -14.97
CA GLU A 111 -10.62 4.32 -14.45
C GLU A 111 -9.62 4.45 -13.28
N LEU A 112 -9.64 3.50 -12.34
CA LEU A 112 -8.67 3.43 -11.24
C LEU A 112 -7.25 3.31 -11.79
N LYS A 113 -7.00 2.40 -12.74
CA LYS A 113 -5.69 2.25 -13.37
C LYS A 113 -5.22 3.58 -13.98
N LYS A 114 -6.06 4.26 -14.76
CA LYS A 114 -5.75 5.57 -15.37
C LYS A 114 -5.40 6.62 -14.31
N LYS A 115 -6.17 6.68 -13.21
CA LYS A 115 -5.95 7.61 -12.10
C LYS A 115 -4.66 7.32 -11.32
N VAL A 116 -4.38 6.04 -11.06
CA VAL A 116 -3.15 5.59 -10.40
C VAL A 116 -1.92 5.91 -11.27
N GLU A 117 -2.04 5.73 -12.59
CA GLU A 117 -1.00 6.07 -13.57
C GLU A 117 -0.81 7.58 -13.70
N SER A 118 -1.88 8.38 -13.76
CA SER A 118 -1.79 9.85 -13.86
C SER A 118 -1.14 10.48 -12.63
N ARG A 119 -1.35 9.90 -11.44
CA ARG A 119 -0.68 10.29 -10.20
C ARG A 119 0.77 9.82 -10.12
N ALA A 120 1.21 8.97 -11.05
CA ALA A 120 2.52 8.32 -11.05
C ALA A 120 2.78 7.53 -9.75
N VAL A 121 1.75 6.84 -9.22
CA VAL A 121 1.92 5.97 -8.05
C VAL A 121 3.00 4.93 -8.38
N PRO A 122 4.06 4.79 -7.57
CA PRO A 122 5.13 3.86 -7.88
C PRO A 122 4.84 2.45 -7.35
N TYR A 123 4.30 2.36 -6.14
CA TYR A 123 4.02 1.14 -5.40
C TYR A 123 3.17 1.46 -4.17
N LEU A 124 2.63 0.42 -3.55
CA LEU A 124 2.04 0.45 -2.21
C LEU A 124 3.07 -0.03 -1.19
N VAL A 125 2.84 0.28 0.08
CA VAL A 125 3.65 -0.23 1.17
C VAL A 125 2.80 -0.72 2.34
N HIS A 126 3.30 -1.75 3.02
CA HIS A 126 2.76 -2.28 4.26
C HIS A 126 3.90 -2.50 5.24
N PHE A 127 3.83 -1.94 6.44
CA PHE A 127 4.82 -2.22 7.49
C PHE A 127 4.35 -3.39 8.36
N THR A 128 5.28 -4.26 8.76
CA THR A 128 5.01 -5.41 9.63
C THR A 128 6.27 -5.79 10.41
N GLN A 129 6.14 -6.68 11.38
CA GLN A 129 7.30 -7.25 12.06
C GLN A 129 7.97 -8.29 11.16
N ALA A 130 9.30 -8.32 11.14
CA ALA A 130 10.06 -9.30 10.36
C ALA A 130 9.73 -10.76 10.75
N TYR A 131 9.25 -10.96 11.97
CA TYR A 131 8.70 -12.25 12.45
C TYR A 131 7.62 -12.84 11.54
N ASN A 132 6.82 -12.00 10.86
CA ASN A 132 5.73 -12.44 9.99
C ASN A 132 6.20 -12.87 8.59
N ILE A 133 7.45 -12.60 8.21
CA ILE A 133 8.01 -12.86 6.88
C ILE A 133 7.89 -14.32 6.42
N PRO A 134 8.20 -15.36 7.23
CA PRO A 134 8.07 -16.74 6.78
C PRO A 134 6.67 -17.07 6.27
N ASN A 135 5.63 -16.63 7.00
CA ASN A 135 4.23 -16.86 6.60
C ASN A 135 3.85 -16.01 5.38
N ILE A 136 4.34 -14.77 5.31
CA ILE A 136 4.09 -13.91 4.14
C ILE A 136 4.70 -14.51 2.87
N ILE A 137 5.87 -15.13 2.96
CA ILE A 137 6.50 -15.80 1.83
C ILE A 137 5.72 -17.05 1.41
N SER A 138 5.20 -17.82 2.37
CA SER A 138 4.51 -19.09 2.08
C SER A 138 3.05 -18.92 1.64
N GLN A 139 2.34 -17.93 2.16
CA GLN A 139 0.89 -17.75 1.99
C GLN A 139 0.49 -16.43 1.32
N GLY A 140 1.44 -15.53 1.10
CA GLY A 140 1.15 -14.13 0.77
C GLY A 140 0.76 -13.33 2.02
N LEU A 141 0.40 -12.07 1.81
CA LEU A 141 -0.09 -11.22 2.90
C LEU A 141 -1.58 -11.47 3.08
N LEU A 142 -1.95 -12.06 4.21
CA LEU A 142 -3.32 -12.45 4.53
C LEU A 142 -4.07 -11.32 5.25
N THR A 143 -5.39 -11.26 5.04
CA THR A 143 -6.29 -10.40 5.83
C THR A 143 -6.30 -10.84 7.30
N ARG A 144 -6.73 -9.94 8.21
CA ARG A 144 -6.79 -10.27 9.64
C ARG A 144 -7.72 -11.45 9.94
N SER A 145 -8.90 -11.50 9.32
CA SER A 145 -9.82 -12.64 9.49
C SER A 145 -9.16 -13.96 9.06
N MET A 146 -8.47 -13.98 7.92
CA MET A 146 -7.80 -15.20 7.45
C MET A 146 -6.57 -15.58 8.28
N LEU A 147 -5.84 -14.61 8.84
CA LEU A 147 -4.78 -14.89 9.81
C LEU A 147 -5.34 -15.57 11.07
N GLU A 148 -6.42 -15.01 11.63
CA GLU A 148 -7.12 -15.57 12.80
C GLU A 148 -7.62 -17.01 12.53
N GLU A 149 -8.07 -17.30 11.31
CA GLU A 149 -8.55 -18.63 10.89
C GLU A 149 -7.43 -19.61 10.49
N SER A 150 -6.25 -19.11 10.07
CA SER A 150 -5.17 -19.94 9.52
C SER A 150 -4.50 -20.89 10.52
N GLY A 151 -4.69 -20.66 11.82
CA GLY A 151 -4.00 -21.38 12.90
C GLY A 151 -2.48 -21.15 12.95
N SER A 152 -1.93 -20.29 12.10
CA SER A 152 -0.50 -19.96 12.06
C SER A 152 -0.14 -18.98 13.19
N ALA A 153 1.11 -18.99 13.64
CA ALA A 153 1.60 -17.97 14.57
C ALA A 153 1.88 -16.66 13.82
N PHE A 154 1.33 -15.54 14.28
CA PHE A 154 1.56 -14.21 13.69
C PHE A 154 1.48 -13.13 14.78
N VAL A 155 2.04 -11.95 14.47
CA VAL A 155 2.01 -10.80 15.38
C VAL A 155 1.28 -9.63 14.75
N TYR A 156 0.32 -9.07 15.48
CA TYR A 156 -0.38 -7.85 15.11
C TYR A 156 0.50 -6.61 15.33
N ASN A 157 0.42 -5.66 14.39
CA ASN A 157 0.84 -4.29 14.68
C ASN A 157 -0.26 -3.56 15.46
N ASP A 158 -1.49 -3.63 14.94
CA ASP A 158 -2.69 -3.07 15.56
C ASP A 158 -3.60 -4.19 16.09
N ALA A 159 -3.55 -4.46 17.38
CA ALA A 159 -4.42 -5.47 18.00
C ALA A 159 -5.88 -5.00 18.09
N LEU A 160 -6.11 -3.69 18.24
CA LEU A 160 -7.44 -3.14 18.47
C LEU A 160 -8.26 -3.05 17.18
N ARG A 161 -7.63 -2.76 16.03
CA ARG A 161 -8.29 -2.55 14.72
C ARG A 161 -9.61 -1.81 14.85
N LEU A 162 -9.49 -0.57 15.31
CA LEU A 162 -10.62 0.29 15.65
C LEU A 162 -11.49 0.66 14.44
N ASP A 163 -11.00 0.42 13.21
CA ASP A 163 -11.81 0.49 11.98
C ASP A 163 -12.85 -0.63 11.87
N GLY A 164 -12.66 -1.76 12.58
CA GLY A 164 -13.56 -2.92 12.58
C GLY A 164 -13.48 -3.82 11.34
N ILE A 165 -12.75 -3.44 10.29
CA ILE A 165 -12.79 -4.11 8.98
C ILE A 165 -11.73 -5.24 8.94
N LYS A 166 -11.93 -6.30 9.72
CA LYS A 166 -10.96 -7.41 9.85
C LYS A 166 -10.69 -8.18 8.54
N LYS A 167 -11.64 -8.21 7.61
CA LYS A 167 -11.46 -8.77 6.26
C LYS A 167 -10.64 -7.83 5.36
N SER A 168 -9.58 -7.20 5.88
CA SER A 168 -8.75 -6.28 5.10
C SER A 168 -7.30 -6.18 5.55
N ILE A 169 -6.46 -5.71 4.62
CA ILE A 169 -5.05 -5.37 4.78
C ILE A 169 -4.90 -3.86 4.61
N SER A 170 -4.26 -3.22 5.59
CA SER A 170 -3.90 -1.81 5.57
C SER A 170 -2.69 -1.52 4.69
N LEU A 171 -2.85 -0.67 3.67
CA LEU A 171 -1.80 -0.25 2.75
C LEU A 171 -1.64 1.27 2.76
N SER A 172 -0.43 1.75 2.47
CA SER A 172 -0.14 3.17 2.24
C SER A 172 0.43 3.37 0.84
N VAL A 173 0.18 4.53 0.23
CA VAL A 173 0.67 4.85 -1.12
C VAL A 173 2.10 5.41 -1.03
N GLY A 174 3.08 4.71 -1.62
CA GLY A 174 4.46 5.17 -1.78
C GLY A 174 5.30 5.38 -0.51
N PHE A 175 4.70 5.58 0.66
CA PHE A 175 5.36 5.80 1.94
C PHE A 175 4.45 5.34 3.08
N PRO A 176 4.99 4.73 4.15
CA PRO A 176 4.15 4.22 5.23
C PRO A 176 3.43 5.37 5.93
N ASN A 177 2.28 5.07 6.54
CA ASN A 177 1.69 5.91 7.56
C ASN A 177 2.69 6.07 8.73
N TYR A 178 3.58 7.06 8.61
CA TYR A 178 4.78 7.15 9.43
C TYR A 178 4.46 7.51 10.88
N LYS A 179 3.34 8.21 11.13
CA LYS A 179 2.89 8.54 12.48
C LYS A 179 2.50 7.27 13.22
N MET A 180 1.71 6.41 12.58
CA MET A 180 1.31 5.12 13.14
C MET A 180 2.50 4.17 13.26
N PHE A 181 3.34 4.11 12.23
CA PHE A 181 4.53 3.26 12.25
C PHE A 181 5.54 3.66 13.33
N TYR A 182 5.79 4.96 13.51
CA TYR A 182 6.64 5.47 14.60
C TYR A 182 6.11 5.05 15.97
N LYS A 183 4.80 5.21 16.22
CA LYS A 183 4.17 4.77 17.48
C LYS A 183 4.43 3.29 17.76
N TYR A 184 4.25 2.41 16.77
CA TYR A 184 4.49 0.98 16.97
C TYR A 184 5.94 0.63 17.23
N ARG A 185 6.88 1.29 16.55
CA ARG A 185 8.31 1.10 16.80
C ARG A 185 8.73 1.57 18.18
N CYS A 186 8.24 2.72 18.64
CA CYS A 186 8.49 3.21 20.00
C CYS A 186 7.95 2.28 21.08
N ASN A 187 6.77 1.68 20.85
CA ASN A 187 6.18 0.73 21.78
C ASN A 187 6.88 -0.64 21.79
N ASN A 188 7.68 -0.94 20.75
CA ASN A 188 8.36 -2.23 20.58
C ASN A 188 9.82 -2.04 20.11
N PRO A 189 10.70 -1.44 20.93
CA PRO A 189 12.05 -1.01 20.51
C PRO A 189 13.01 -2.16 20.21
N GLY A 190 12.71 -3.39 20.63
CA GLY A 190 13.51 -4.60 20.35
C GLY A 190 13.05 -5.41 19.14
N VAL A 191 11.99 -4.98 18.46
CA VAL A 191 11.42 -5.69 17.32
C VAL A 191 12.08 -5.24 16.03
N THR A 192 12.48 -6.19 15.19
CA THR A 192 12.89 -5.90 13.80
C THR A 192 11.65 -5.65 12.96
N TRP A 193 11.57 -4.44 12.39
CA TRP A 193 10.48 -4.03 11.51
C TRP A 193 10.90 -4.13 10.04
N VAL A 194 9.94 -4.43 9.18
CA VAL A 194 10.13 -4.49 7.73
C VAL A 194 8.99 -3.76 7.04
N ILE A 195 9.30 -3.08 5.94
CA ILE A 195 8.29 -2.52 5.03
C ILE A 195 8.29 -3.36 3.76
N LEU A 196 7.12 -3.90 3.43
CA LEU A 196 6.86 -4.61 2.20
C LEU A 196 6.55 -3.58 1.11
N VAL A 197 7.23 -3.70 -0.03
CA VAL A 197 6.90 -2.95 -1.24
C VAL A 197 5.97 -3.81 -2.08
N ILE A 198 4.75 -3.32 -2.29
CA ILE A 198 3.66 -4.07 -2.91
C ILE A 198 3.32 -3.44 -4.26
N ASP A 199 3.04 -4.29 -5.25
CA ASP A 199 2.65 -3.84 -6.57
C ASP A 199 1.37 -2.97 -6.52
N LYS A 200 1.39 -1.85 -7.23
CA LYS A 200 0.25 -0.92 -7.29
C LYS A 200 -0.95 -1.49 -8.03
N SER A 201 -0.77 -2.57 -8.80
CA SER A 201 -1.85 -3.24 -9.51
C SER A 201 -2.97 -3.72 -8.60
N ILE A 202 -2.66 -3.96 -7.33
CA ILE A 202 -3.64 -4.23 -6.27
C ILE A 202 -4.80 -3.22 -6.27
N LEU A 203 -4.55 -1.95 -6.61
CA LEU A 203 -5.58 -0.91 -6.60
C LEU A 203 -6.70 -1.10 -7.63
N TRP A 204 -6.47 -1.86 -8.71
CA TRP A 204 -7.48 -2.16 -9.73
C TRP A 204 -7.73 -3.65 -9.94
N GLU A 205 -6.86 -4.52 -9.42
CA GLU A 205 -7.02 -5.99 -9.47
C GLU A 205 -7.73 -6.55 -8.22
N LYS A 206 -7.83 -5.77 -7.13
CA LYS A 206 -8.44 -6.19 -5.86
C LYS A 206 -9.48 -5.19 -5.37
N ASN A 207 -10.33 -5.65 -4.45
CA ASN A 207 -11.31 -4.78 -3.81
C ASN A 207 -10.62 -3.89 -2.79
N CYS A 208 -10.70 -2.57 -2.99
CA CYS A 208 -10.06 -1.59 -2.13
C CYS A 208 -11.07 -0.56 -1.62
N LEU A 209 -10.91 -0.14 -0.37
CA LEU A 209 -11.54 1.06 0.18
C LEU A 209 -10.49 2.15 0.31
N PHE A 210 -10.78 3.33 -0.24
CA PHE A 210 -9.86 4.46 -0.30
C PHE A 210 -10.17 5.47 0.79
N CYS A 211 -9.38 5.47 1.86
CA CYS A 211 -9.61 6.35 3.01
C CYS A 211 -8.73 7.60 2.92
N LYS A 212 -9.37 8.78 2.82
CA LYS A 212 -8.66 10.09 2.82
C LYS A 212 -7.87 10.33 4.10
N HIS A 213 -8.31 9.75 5.21
CA HIS A 213 -7.64 9.76 6.52
C HIS A 213 -7.33 8.33 6.97
N ASN A 214 -6.82 8.17 8.18
CA ASN A 214 -6.70 6.85 8.81
C ASN A 214 -8.06 6.13 8.85
N ALA A 215 -8.11 4.83 8.60
CA ALA A 215 -9.39 4.11 8.54
C ALA A 215 -10.16 4.10 9.88
N ALA A 216 -9.47 4.22 11.01
CA ALA A 216 -10.08 4.31 12.34
C ALA A 216 -10.49 5.75 12.73
N ASP A 217 -10.31 6.74 11.85
CA ASP A 217 -10.81 8.09 12.07
C ASP A 217 -12.34 8.10 12.03
N LYS A 218 -13.00 8.80 12.95
CA LYS A 218 -14.48 8.89 13.01
C LYS A 218 -15.09 9.36 11.68
N ARG A 219 -14.40 10.23 10.95
CA ARG A 219 -14.81 10.73 9.61
C ARG A 219 -14.79 9.63 8.56
N MET A 220 -13.98 8.59 8.75
CA MET A 220 -13.89 7.44 7.84
C MET A 220 -14.81 6.30 8.27
N ILE A 221 -14.91 6.05 9.58
CA ILE A 221 -15.78 5.00 10.13
C ILE A 221 -17.24 5.23 9.70
N SER A 222 -17.73 6.48 9.76
CA SER A 222 -19.11 6.82 9.39
C SER A 222 -19.40 6.82 7.89
N GLN A 223 -18.39 6.71 7.04
CA GLN A 223 -18.59 6.70 5.59
C GLN A 223 -19.04 5.33 5.11
N ASN A 224 -20.01 5.36 4.18
CA ASN A 224 -20.50 4.17 3.48
C ASN A 224 -19.38 3.54 2.63
N LYS A 225 -19.17 2.22 2.78
CA LYS A 225 -18.05 1.53 2.13
C LYS A 225 -18.18 1.44 0.62
N ILE A 226 -19.40 1.42 0.08
CA ILE A 226 -19.61 1.47 -1.38
C ILE A 226 -19.04 2.77 -1.95
N THR A 227 -19.23 3.89 -1.25
CA THR A 227 -18.66 5.19 -1.64
C THR A 227 -17.13 5.15 -1.59
N LEU A 228 -16.56 4.56 -0.52
CA LEU A 228 -15.11 4.40 -0.36
C LEU A 228 -14.47 3.49 -1.41
N ALA A 229 -15.24 2.61 -2.04
CA ALA A 229 -14.74 1.71 -3.06
C ALA A 229 -14.62 2.36 -4.45
N THR A 230 -14.98 3.64 -4.61
CA THR A 230 -15.02 4.30 -5.93
C THR A 230 -13.68 4.91 -6.35
N SER A 231 -13.52 5.11 -7.66
CA SER A 231 -12.44 5.90 -8.24
C SER A 231 -12.46 7.38 -7.80
N ALA A 232 -13.63 7.89 -7.42
CA ALA A 232 -13.78 9.22 -6.82
C ALA A 232 -13.21 9.26 -5.40
N ALA A 233 -13.42 8.21 -4.60
CA ALA A 233 -12.82 8.10 -3.28
C ALA A 233 -11.28 8.02 -3.35
N PHE A 234 -10.72 7.29 -4.32
CA PHE A 234 -9.28 7.32 -4.60
C PHE A 234 -8.77 8.74 -4.86
N GLU A 235 -9.39 9.49 -5.77
CA GLU A 235 -8.99 10.87 -6.04
C GLU A 235 -9.14 11.78 -4.82
N SER A 236 -10.15 11.54 -3.98
CA SER A 236 -10.40 12.34 -2.77
C SER A 236 -9.23 12.28 -1.77
N MET A 237 -8.44 11.21 -1.78
CA MET A 237 -7.22 11.08 -0.95
C MET A 237 -6.18 12.17 -1.26
N TYR A 238 -6.26 12.76 -2.45
CA TYR A 238 -5.38 13.83 -2.94
C TYR A 238 -6.06 15.20 -2.94
N GLY A 239 -7.27 15.32 -2.38
CA GLY A 239 -7.90 16.62 -2.16
C GLY A 239 -7.22 17.37 -1.02
N ASP A 240 -7.31 18.70 -1.04
CA ASP A 240 -6.75 19.53 0.02
C ASP A 240 -7.36 19.24 1.40
N LEU A 241 -6.62 19.61 2.43
CA LEU A 241 -7.03 19.54 3.83
C LEU A 241 -6.86 20.92 4.46
N ASP A 242 -7.61 21.18 5.54
CA ASP A 242 -7.48 22.43 6.28
C ASP A 242 -6.01 22.66 6.69
N GLY A 243 -5.43 23.74 6.17
CA GLY A 243 -4.05 24.12 6.46
C GLY A 243 -2.96 23.33 5.72
N VAL A 244 -3.32 22.47 4.76
CA VAL A 244 -2.37 21.72 3.92
C VAL A 244 -2.65 22.03 2.46
N ASN A 245 -1.65 22.58 1.76
CA ASN A 245 -1.77 22.91 0.35
C ASN A 245 -0.71 22.11 -0.42
N ARG A 246 -1.17 21.24 -1.31
CA ARG A 246 -0.30 20.33 -2.07
C ARG A 246 0.69 21.03 -3.00
N ASP A 247 0.37 22.22 -3.48
CA ASP A 247 1.24 23.00 -4.37
C ASP A 247 2.34 23.73 -3.59
N VAL A 248 2.13 23.96 -2.30
CA VAL A 248 3.06 24.66 -1.40
C VAL A 248 3.94 23.68 -0.63
N ASP A 249 3.36 22.57 -0.19
CA ASP A 249 4.07 21.50 0.49
C ASP A 249 4.82 20.64 -0.52
N SER A 250 6.08 20.28 -0.25
CA SER A 250 6.92 19.44 -1.14
C SER A 250 6.44 17.98 -1.18
N MET A 251 5.23 17.76 -1.69
CA MET A 251 4.59 16.47 -1.87
C MET A 251 4.83 15.98 -3.29
N PHE A 252 5.10 14.69 -3.45
CA PHE A 252 5.08 14.11 -4.78
C PHE A 252 3.63 13.97 -5.27
N THR A 253 3.47 13.88 -6.60
CA THR A 253 2.15 13.74 -7.24
C THR A 253 1.35 12.56 -6.69
N TYR A 254 2.05 11.50 -6.29
CA TYR A 254 1.48 10.27 -5.73
C TYR A 254 1.32 10.28 -4.21
N ASP A 255 1.83 11.29 -3.48
CA ASP A 255 1.66 11.33 -2.02
C ASP A 255 0.20 11.74 -1.71
N PRO A 256 -0.59 10.95 -0.97
CA PRO A 256 -1.89 11.40 -0.46
C PRO A 256 -1.72 12.64 0.42
N THR A 257 -2.72 13.52 0.47
CA THR A 257 -2.59 14.79 1.20
C THR A 257 -2.36 14.53 2.69
N ASP A 258 -3.19 13.68 3.30
CA ASP A 258 -2.97 13.19 4.67
C ASP A 258 -1.87 12.11 4.67
N PRO A 259 -0.76 12.27 5.42
CA PRO A 259 0.20 11.18 5.60
C PRO A 259 -0.35 9.95 6.34
N GLN A 260 -1.56 10.05 6.93
CA GLN A 260 -2.26 8.94 7.56
C GLN A 260 -3.33 8.30 6.68
N ALA A 261 -3.53 8.80 5.45
CA ALA A 261 -4.42 8.18 4.47
C ALA A 261 -4.08 6.70 4.28
N GLU A 262 -5.10 5.89 4.08
CA GLU A 262 -4.99 4.43 4.12
C GLU A 262 -5.84 3.81 3.01
N ILE A 263 -5.37 2.68 2.48
CA ILE A 263 -6.12 1.85 1.55
C ILE A 263 -6.36 0.52 2.23
N LEU A 264 -7.63 0.13 2.35
CA LEU A 264 -8.00 -1.18 2.88
C LEU A 264 -8.22 -2.13 1.70
N CYS A 265 -7.25 -3.00 1.45
CA CYS A 265 -7.40 -4.10 0.49
C CYS A 265 -8.21 -5.21 1.16
N LEU A 266 -9.42 -5.47 0.65
CA LEU A 266 -10.38 -6.41 1.24
C LEU A 266 -10.12 -7.88 0.84
N ASP A 267 -8.99 -8.13 0.19
CA ASP A 267 -8.55 -9.42 -0.30
C ASP A 267 -7.13 -9.71 0.18
N ASN A 268 -6.74 -10.98 0.19
CA ASN A 268 -5.34 -11.36 0.37
C ASN A 268 -4.49 -10.86 -0.81
N ILE A 269 -3.24 -10.53 -0.51
CA ILE A 269 -2.26 -10.12 -1.51
C ILE A 269 -1.32 -11.32 -1.75
N PRO A 270 -1.33 -11.90 -2.96
CA PRO A 270 -0.46 -13.02 -3.26
C PRO A 270 1.01 -12.60 -3.21
N TYR A 271 1.86 -13.57 -2.91
CA TYR A 271 3.29 -13.32 -2.66
C TYR A 271 4.02 -12.67 -3.85
N ASP A 272 3.64 -13.02 -5.08
CA ASP A 272 4.20 -12.48 -6.32
C ASP A 272 3.93 -10.97 -6.52
N LYS A 273 3.02 -10.39 -5.75
CA LYS A 273 2.77 -8.94 -5.70
C LYS A 273 3.64 -8.22 -4.66
N ILE A 274 4.50 -8.93 -3.93
CA ILE A 274 5.45 -8.35 -2.98
C ILE A 274 6.82 -8.25 -3.65
N ASN A 275 7.17 -7.04 -4.07
CA ASN A 275 8.31 -6.78 -4.95
C ASN A 275 9.64 -6.64 -4.18
N ALA A 276 9.60 -6.17 -2.93
CA ALA A 276 10.81 -5.97 -2.11
C ALA A 276 10.52 -5.82 -0.60
N TYR A 277 11.60 -5.91 0.18
CA TYR A 277 11.62 -5.71 1.63
C TYR A 277 12.57 -4.57 2.00
N ILE A 278 12.11 -3.60 2.79
CA ILE A 278 12.92 -2.46 3.24
C ILE A 278 13.14 -2.57 4.75
N PHE A 279 14.41 -2.48 5.14
CA PHE A 279 14.88 -2.48 6.52
C PHE A 279 15.51 -1.14 6.89
N ASP A 280 15.59 -0.86 8.19
CA ASP A 280 16.22 0.35 8.74
C ASP A 280 17.74 0.26 8.87
N SER A 281 18.28 -0.95 8.83
CA SER A 281 19.69 -1.23 9.11
C SER A 281 20.24 -2.38 8.27
N TYR A 282 21.56 -2.34 8.03
CA TYR A 282 22.27 -3.42 7.35
C TYR A 282 22.28 -4.73 8.14
N GLY A 283 22.23 -4.66 9.48
CA GLY A 283 22.14 -5.84 10.33
C GLY A 283 20.85 -6.63 10.09
N ALA A 284 19.70 -5.95 10.18
CA ALA A 284 18.39 -6.55 9.91
C ALA A 284 18.28 -7.11 8.49
N LYS A 285 18.76 -6.36 7.48
CA LYS A 285 18.80 -6.83 6.10
C LYS A 285 19.67 -8.08 5.95
N LYS A 286 20.86 -8.10 6.54
CA LYS A 286 21.79 -9.24 6.44
C LYS A 286 21.19 -10.51 7.05
N GLU A 287 20.50 -10.38 8.18
CA GLU A 287 19.77 -11.50 8.79
C GLU A 287 18.67 -12.01 7.85
N PHE A 288 17.87 -11.11 7.28
CA PHE A 288 16.85 -11.48 6.29
C PHE A 288 17.46 -12.20 5.07
N ASP A 289 18.53 -11.65 4.47
CA ASP A 289 19.17 -12.23 3.28
C ASP A 289 19.78 -13.61 3.56
N HIS A 290 20.21 -13.86 4.81
CA HIS A 290 20.71 -15.16 5.22
C HIS A 290 19.62 -16.23 5.18
N TYR A 291 18.42 -15.92 5.67
CA TYR A 291 17.28 -16.86 5.67
C TYR A 291 16.53 -16.92 4.35
N TYR A 292 16.54 -15.83 3.57
CA TYR A 292 15.76 -15.68 2.35
C TYR A 292 16.64 -15.19 1.18
N PRO A 293 17.65 -15.98 0.76
CA PRO A 293 18.57 -15.58 -0.29
C PRO A 293 17.84 -15.35 -1.62
N GLY A 294 18.30 -14.34 -2.39
CA GLY A 294 17.75 -14.01 -3.71
C GLY A 294 16.47 -13.19 -3.70
N LYS A 295 15.93 -12.83 -2.53
CA LYS A 295 14.81 -11.88 -2.43
C LYS A 295 15.33 -10.44 -2.48
N ASN A 296 14.56 -9.55 -3.13
CA ASN A 296 14.91 -8.14 -3.22
C ASN A 296 14.77 -7.48 -1.84
N SER A 297 15.89 -7.05 -1.27
CA SER A 297 15.92 -6.38 0.03
C SER A 297 16.78 -5.12 -0.04
N TYR A 298 16.42 -4.10 0.74
CA TYR A 298 17.10 -2.80 0.75
C TYR A 298 17.22 -2.23 2.16
N VAL A 299 18.23 -1.39 2.39
CA VAL A 299 18.31 -0.52 3.58
C VAL A 299 17.94 0.89 3.16
N ASP A 300 16.84 1.43 3.71
CA ASP A 300 16.49 2.84 3.56
C ASP A 300 15.83 3.36 4.84
N SER A 301 16.64 3.92 5.73
CA SER A 301 16.20 4.54 6.98
C SER A 301 15.24 5.73 6.76
N GLY A 302 15.18 6.29 5.55
CA GLY A 302 14.21 7.33 5.20
C GLY A 302 12.77 6.85 5.34
N PHE A 303 12.47 5.59 5.05
CA PHE A 303 11.14 5.00 5.25
C PHE A 303 10.75 4.83 6.73
N PHE A 304 11.71 4.94 7.64
CA PHE A 304 11.53 4.84 9.10
C PHE A 304 11.54 6.24 9.76
N SER A 305 11.44 7.29 8.96
CA SER A 305 11.39 8.69 9.38
C SER A 305 10.08 9.35 8.97
N SER A 306 9.92 10.66 9.21
CA SER A 306 8.76 11.38 8.70
C SER A 306 8.80 11.45 7.17
N ARG A 307 7.62 11.53 6.53
CA ARG A 307 7.52 11.66 5.08
C ARG A 307 8.29 12.89 4.59
N GLU A 308 8.11 14.01 5.28
CA GLU A 308 8.69 15.32 4.95
C GLU A 308 10.22 15.25 4.99
N TYR A 309 10.79 14.59 6.01
CA TYR A 309 12.23 14.36 6.10
C TYR A 309 12.73 13.49 4.94
N SER A 310 12.05 12.38 4.66
CA SER A 310 12.40 11.47 3.57
C SER A 310 12.38 12.15 2.20
N ARG A 311 11.37 13.00 1.93
CA ARG A 311 11.25 13.74 0.67
C ARG A 311 12.37 14.76 0.50
N LYS A 312 12.69 15.54 1.54
CA LYS A 312 13.81 16.50 1.51
C LYS A 312 15.15 15.81 1.20
N ARG A 313 15.42 14.66 1.82
CA ARG A 313 16.65 13.89 1.59
C ARG A 313 16.78 13.37 0.14
N ARG A 314 15.68 13.11 -0.56
CA ARG A 314 15.69 12.59 -1.94
C ARG A 314 15.82 13.69 -3.00
N ILE A 315 15.56 14.94 -2.63
CA ILE A 315 15.68 16.12 -3.51
C ILE A 315 17.07 16.76 -3.40
N ALA A 316 17.72 16.64 -2.24
CA ALA A 316 19.09 17.08 -1.98
C ALA A 316 20.13 16.11 -2.57
#